data_AF-A0A223MBB4-F1
#
_entry.id   AF-A0A223MBB4-F1
#
_cell.length_a   1.000
_cell.length_b   1.000
_cell.length_c   1.000
_cell.angle_alpha   90.00
_cell.angle_beta   90.00
_cell.angle_gamma   90.00
#
_symmetry.space_group_name_H-M   'P 1'
#
loop_
_entity.id
_entity.type
_entity.pdbx_description
1 polymer ?
#
loop_
_entity_poly.entity_id
_entity_poly.type
_entity_poly.pdbx_seq_one_letter_code
_entity_poly.pdbx_strand_id
1 'polypeptide(L)'
;MKNFSEIFIKYSNKFESNRITIEPAYSDSQIPMLIKEDLAITEYLGQKKAYINLGSRSKELTPNRFRKIAAKLGHYPRDMQINFDKFPNSFLRYLIEVIAFQRSDIFSLRADYAKNRAKNRDILVVSSYLDELKPIIDKYQIINNSVNYARYYQNMPLIWQVLNFLQARFRKKWA
;
A
#
# COMPACT_ATOMS: atom_id res chain seq x y z
N MET A 1 -3.96 -23.62 3.13
CA MET A 1 -2.61 -23.03 2.94
C MET A 1 -2.72 -21.52 3.11
N LYS A 2 -1.80 -20.86 3.84
CA LYS A 2 -1.76 -19.38 3.84
C LYS A 2 -1.25 -18.91 2.48
N ASN A 3 -2.02 -18.08 1.79
CA ASN A 3 -1.69 -17.55 0.47
C ASN A 3 -0.67 -16.42 0.65
N PHE A 4 0.62 -16.73 0.45
CA PHE A 4 1.70 -15.72 0.42
C PHE A 4 1.82 -15.02 -0.94
N SER A 5 0.91 -15.33 -1.87
CA SER A 5 0.76 -14.59 -3.12
C SER A 5 -0.40 -13.62 -2.95
N GLU A 6 -0.08 -12.46 -2.38
CA GLU A 6 -1.04 -11.36 -2.26
C GLU A 6 -0.72 -10.27 -3.27
N ILE A 7 -1.77 -9.80 -3.94
CA ILE A 7 -1.75 -8.58 -4.73
C ILE A 7 -2.11 -7.46 -3.76
N PHE A 8 -1.12 -6.64 -3.41
CA PHE A 8 -1.30 -5.57 -2.43
C PHE A 8 -1.93 -4.32 -3.05
N ILE A 9 -1.61 -4.08 -4.32
CA ILE A 9 -2.03 -2.92 -5.09
C ILE A 9 -2.47 -3.38 -6.46
N LYS A 10 -3.71 -3.04 -6.83
CA LYS A 10 -4.25 -3.25 -8.18
C LYS A 10 -3.84 -2.06 -9.05
N TYR A 11 -3.88 -2.23 -10.37
CA TYR A 11 -3.60 -1.15 -11.31
C TYR A 11 -4.58 -1.15 -12.49
N SER A 12 -4.78 0.02 -13.11
CA SER A 12 -5.69 0.20 -14.25
C SER A 12 -5.30 1.43 -15.09
N ASN A 13 -5.66 1.42 -16.37
CA ASN A 13 -5.57 2.61 -17.25
C ASN A 13 -6.80 3.52 -17.14
N LYS A 14 -7.85 3.06 -16.45
CA LYS A 14 -9.14 3.74 -16.37
C LYS A 14 -9.56 3.91 -14.91
N PHE A 15 -10.07 5.10 -14.61
CA PHE A 15 -10.69 5.39 -13.33
C PHE A 15 -12.03 4.65 -13.20
N GLU A 16 -12.26 4.07 -12.04
CA GLU A 16 -13.53 3.45 -11.66
C GLU A 16 -14.45 4.48 -11.01
N SER A 17 -15.75 4.40 -11.30
CA SER A 17 -16.75 5.37 -10.84
C SER A 17 -17.22 5.16 -9.40
N ASN A 18 -16.93 3.99 -8.81
CA ASN A 18 -17.32 3.61 -7.45
C ASN A 18 -16.23 3.88 -6.39
N ARG A 19 -15.05 4.38 -6.79
CA ARG A 19 -13.93 4.68 -5.90
C ARG A 19 -13.68 6.18 -5.78
N ILE A 20 -13.15 6.61 -4.64
CA ILE A 20 -12.67 7.98 -4.49
C ILE A 20 -11.30 8.11 -5.14
N THR A 21 -11.13 9.16 -5.95
CA THR A 21 -9.86 9.48 -6.60
C THR A 21 -9.01 10.35 -5.69
N ILE A 22 -7.82 9.86 -5.32
CA ILE A 22 -6.84 10.61 -4.55
C ILE A 22 -5.86 11.31 -5.48
N GLU A 23 -5.70 12.61 -5.27
CA GLU A 23 -4.72 13.44 -5.96
C GLU A 23 -3.83 14.17 -4.95
N PRO A 24 -2.57 14.46 -5.29
CA PRO A 24 -1.73 15.30 -4.46
C PRO A 24 -2.15 16.76 -4.62
N ALA A 25 -2.12 17.52 -3.53
CA ALA A 25 -2.28 18.97 -3.52
C ALA A 25 -1.14 19.60 -2.72
N TYR A 26 -0.89 20.87 -2.95
CA TYR A 26 0.09 21.65 -2.18
C TYR A 26 -0.63 22.75 -1.40
N SER A 27 0.00 23.27 -0.34
CA SER A 27 -0.60 24.29 0.53
C SER A 27 -0.98 25.56 -0.22
N ASP A 28 -0.30 25.89 -1.31
CA ASP A 28 -0.56 27.03 -2.20
C ASP A 28 -1.63 26.75 -3.28
N SER A 29 -2.15 25.52 -3.36
CA SER A 29 -3.16 25.16 -4.36
C SER A 29 -4.49 25.88 -4.10
N GLN A 30 -5.09 26.42 -5.16
CA GLN A 30 -6.40 27.10 -5.14
C GLN A 30 -7.56 26.09 -5.11
N ILE A 31 -7.52 25.16 -4.16
CA ILE A 31 -8.57 24.16 -3.95
C ILE A 31 -9.45 24.66 -2.78
N PRO A 32 -10.76 24.89 -3.00
CA PRO A 32 -11.66 25.43 -1.97
C PRO A 32 -11.69 24.55 -0.72
N MET A 33 -11.53 25.11 0.49
CA MET A 33 -11.57 24.36 1.76
C MET A 33 -10.51 23.27 1.93
N LEU A 34 -9.41 23.28 1.15
CA LEU A 34 -8.29 22.36 1.36
C LEU A 34 -7.71 22.55 2.77
N ILE A 35 -7.66 21.47 3.54
CA ILE A 35 -7.05 21.46 4.88
C ILE A 35 -5.54 21.64 4.71
N LYS A 36 -5.00 22.74 5.26
CA LYS A 36 -3.59 23.14 5.08
C LYS A 36 -2.60 22.41 5.98
N GLU A 37 -3.08 21.51 6.84
CA GLU A 37 -2.25 20.63 7.65
C GLU A 37 -1.47 19.63 6.80
N ASP A 38 -0.26 19.26 7.26
CA ASP A 38 0.64 18.36 6.53
C ASP A 38 0.03 16.95 6.43
N LEU A 39 -0.05 16.41 5.20
CA LEU A 39 -0.62 15.10 4.90
C LEU A 39 -2.09 14.92 5.28
N ALA A 40 -2.80 16.02 5.55
CA ALA A 40 -4.25 15.98 5.70
C ALA A 40 -4.91 15.58 4.37
N ILE A 41 -6.00 14.82 4.46
CA ILE A 41 -6.80 14.43 3.30
C ILE A 41 -8.12 15.20 3.38
N THR A 42 -8.44 15.95 2.34
CA THR A 42 -9.70 16.68 2.21
C THR A 42 -10.59 16.01 1.18
N GLU A 43 -11.78 15.57 1.59
CA GLU A 43 -12.74 14.85 0.73
C GLU A 43 -13.77 15.79 0.10
N TYR A 44 -14.00 15.64 -1.21
CA TYR A 44 -15.04 16.30 -1.98
C TYR A 44 -15.99 15.23 -2.50
N LEU A 45 -16.91 14.78 -1.62
CA LEU A 45 -17.77 13.62 -1.88
C LEU A 45 -18.62 13.77 -3.14
N GLY A 46 -19.14 14.98 -3.42
CA GLY A 46 -19.90 15.26 -4.63
C GLY A 46 -19.11 15.09 -5.94
N GLN A 47 -17.78 15.18 -5.88
CA GLN A 47 -16.89 15.01 -7.02
C GLN A 47 -16.17 13.64 -7.03
N LYS A 48 -16.40 12.80 -6.00
CA LYS A 48 -15.67 11.54 -5.77
C LYS A 48 -14.15 11.72 -5.81
N LYS A 49 -13.68 12.85 -5.28
CA LYS A 49 -12.26 13.21 -5.21
C LYS A 49 -11.85 13.48 -3.78
N ALA A 50 -10.60 13.19 -3.45
CA ALA A 50 -9.98 13.69 -2.25
C ALA A 50 -8.55 14.12 -2.55
N TYR A 51 -8.08 15.13 -1.83
CA TYR A 51 -6.75 15.68 -2.00
C TYR A 51 -5.91 15.39 -0.77
N ILE A 52 -4.72 14.84 -0.96
CA ILE A 52 -3.72 14.73 0.10
C ILE A 52 -2.79 15.95 0.04
N ASN A 53 -2.76 16.75 1.10
CA ASN A 53 -1.91 17.91 1.17
C ASN A 53 -0.45 17.50 1.40
N LEU A 54 0.41 17.72 0.41
CA LEU A 54 1.84 17.48 0.46
C LEU A 54 2.62 18.65 1.08
N GLY A 55 1.94 19.67 1.62
CA GLY A 55 2.55 20.84 2.23
C GLY A 55 3.05 21.85 1.20
N SER A 56 4.07 22.62 1.55
CA SER A 56 4.72 23.54 0.59
C SER A 56 5.35 22.78 -0.58
N ARG A 57 5.34 23.36 -1.78
CA ARG A 57 6.07 22.84 -2.94
C ARG A 57 7.57 22.74 -2.72
N SER A 58 8.12 23.63 -1.90
CA SER A 58 9.54 23.61 -1.51
C SER A 58 9.88 22.47 -0.55
N LYS A 59 8.89 21.74 -0.05
CA LYS A 59 9.10 20.67 0.91
C LYS A 59 9.63 19.42 0.20
N GLU A 60 10.79 18.98 0.64
CA GLU A 60 11.48 17.86 0.02
C GLU A 60 10.72 16.54 0.17
N LEU A 61 10.59 15.81 -0.94
CA LEU A 61 9.96 14.49 -1.01
C LEU A 61 10.98 13.38 -0.74
N THR A 62 11.45 13.33 0.51
CA THR A 62 12.38 12.30 0.95
C THR A 62 11.73 10.90 1.01
N PRO A 63 12.51 9.81 0.99
CA PRO A 63 12.00 8.45 1.19
C PRO A 63 11.12 8.28 2.43
N ASN A 64 11.49 8.92 3.54
CA ASN A 64 10.70 8.90 4.77
C ASN A 64 9.33 9.58 4.59
N ARG A 65 9.31 10.69 3.84
CA ARG A 65 8.06 11.40 3.53
C ARG A 65 7.15 10.57 2.64
N PHE A 66 7.69 9.88 1.62
CA PHE A 66 6.91 8.94 0.81
C PHE A 66 6.31 7.80 1.64
N ARG A 67 7.07 7.24 2.60
CA ARG A 67 6.54 6.23 3.51
C ARG A 67 5.40 6.77 4.37
N LYS A 68 5.49 8.02 4.85
CA LYS A 68 4.40 8.67 5.60
C LYS A 68 3.15 8.89 4.74
N ILE A 69 3.31 9.34 3.50
CA ILE A 69 2.22 9.48 2.53
C ILE A 69 1.55 8.11 2.30
N ALA A 70 2.33 7.09 1.97
CA ALA A 70 1.84 5.74 1.74
C ALA A 70 1.13 5.17 2.97
N ALA A 71 1.64 5.42 4.18
CA ALA A 71 1.00 4.99 5.41
C ALA A 71 -0.34 5.68 5.64
N LYS A 72 -0.45 6.98 5.34
CA LYS A 72 -1.72 7.73 5.44
C LYS A 72 -2.76 7.17 4.48
N LEU A 73 -2.35 6.86 3.25
CA LEU A 73 -3.17 6.21 2.23
C LEU A 73 -3.57 4.79 2.64
N GLY A 74 -2.68 3.99 3.21
CA GLY A 74 -2.98 2.63 3.65
C GLY A 74 -4.04 2.53 4.74
N HIS A 75 -4.20 3.57 5.58
CA HIS A 75 -5.22 3.65 6.62
C HIS A 75 -6.49 4.40 6.17
N TYR A 76 -6.58 4.77 4.89
CA TYR A 76 -7.74 5.48 4.38
C TYR A 76 -8.99 4.58 4.45
N PRO A 77 -10.13 5.05 5.01
CA PRO A 77 -11.24 4.17 5.40
C PRO A 77 -12.13 3.71 4.24
N ARG A 78 -11.85 4.14 3.00
CA ARG A 78 -12.66 3.88 1.81
C ARG A 78 -11.85 3.21 0.72
N ASP A 79 -12.51 2.46 -0.14
CA ASP A 79 -11.89 1.98 -1.38
C ASP A 79 -11.53 3.19 -2.25
N MET A 80 -10.29 3.21 -2.72
CA MET A 80 -9.74 4.37 -3.38
C MET A 80 -8.94 4.00 -4.62
N GLN A 81 -8.76 5.02 -5.46
CA GLN A 81 -7.88 4.97 -6.60
C GLN A 81 -6.96 6.19 -6.57
N ILE A 82 -5.70 6.00 -6.91
CA ILE A 82 -4.68 7.05 -6.91
C ILE A 82 -4.47 7.48 -8.36
N ASN A 83 -4.64 8.77 -8.64
CA ASN A 83 -4.25 9.35 -9.91
C ASN A 83 -2.72 9.48 -9.92
N PHE A 84 -2.03 8.42 -10.32
CA PHE A 84 -0.58 8.31 -10.17
C PHE A 84 0.19 9.25 -11.09
N ASP A 85 -0.40 9.65 -12.21
CA ASP A 85 0.19 10.62 -13.14
C ASP A 85 0.49 11.98 -12.48
N LYS A 86 -0.17 12.27 -11.35
CA LYS A 86 0.07 13.48 -10.55
C LYS A 86 1.08 13.29 -9.43
N PHE A 87 1.54 12.07 -9.18
CA PHE A 87 2.53 11.75 -8.16
C PHE A 87 3.92 11.59 -8.78
N PRO A 88 4.99 11.82 -7.99
CA PRO A 88 6.36 11.50 -8.43
C PRO A 88 6.51 10.00 -8.68
N ASN A 89 7.20 9.61 -9.75
CA ASN A 89 7.42 8.19 -10.09
C ASN A 89 8.09 7.38 -8.97
N SER A 90 8.99 8.01 -8.20
CA SER A 90 9.67 7.38 -7.07
C SER A 90 8.73 6.97 -5.93
N PHE A 91 7.53 7.56 -5.84
CA PHE A 91 6.54 7.27 -4.81
C PHE A 91 6.02 5.82 -4.88
N LEU A 92 5.88 5.26 -6.09
CA LEU A 92 5.24 3.96 -6.32
C LEU A 92 5.88 2.83 -5.51
N ARG A 93 7.21 2.81 -5.47
CA ARG A 93 7.98 1.84 -4.68
C ARG A 93 7.55 1.88 -3.21
N TYR A 94 7.55 3.07 -2.61
CA TYR A 94 7.25 3.25 -1.20
C TYR A 94 5.78 2.97 -0.88
N LEU A 95 4.89 3.29 -1.83
CA LEU A 95 3.48 2.91 -1.74
C LEU A 95 3.36 1.38 -1.64
N ILE A 96 3.94 0.63 -2.57
CA ILE A 96 3.88 -0.84 -2.55
C ILE A 96 4.52 -1.41 -1.27
N GLU A 97 5.72 -0.93 -0.91
CA GLU A 97 6.47 -1.40 0.27
C GLU A 97 5.66 -1.23 1.56
N VAL A 98 5.13 -0.03 1.81
CA VAL A 98 4.36 0.26 3.04
C VAL A 98 3.04 -0.48 3.06
N ILE A 99 2.30 -0.49 1.94
CA ILE A 99 1.02 -1.17 1.85
C ILE A 99 1.18 -2.68 2.01
N ALA A 100 2.19 -3.28 1.38
CA ALA A 100 2.49 -4.69 1.55
C ALA A 100 2.88 -5.00 2.99
N PHE A 101 3.71 -4.17 3.62
CA PHE A 101 4.11 -4.35 5.02
C PHE A 101 2.91 -4.33 5.99
N GLN A 102 1.95 -3.44 5.76
CA GLN A 102 0.74 -3.29 6.57
C GLN A 102 -0.28 -4.42 6.35
N ARG A 103 -0.43 -4.88 5.11
CA ARG A 103 -1.46 -5.87 4.74
C ARG A 103 -1.05 -7.31 4.96
N SER A 104 0.25 -7.58 4.99
CA SER A 104 0.75 -8.94 5.00
C SER A 104 0.44 -9.71 6.28
N ASP A 105 0.21 -11.02 6.09
CA ASP A 105 0.09 -12.01 7.14
C ASP A 105 1.44 -12.17 7.87
N ILE A 106 1.62 -11.47 8.99
CA ILE A 106 2.70 -11.76 9.94
C ILE A 106 2.18 -12.76 10.95
N PHE A 107 3.04 -13.67 11.41
CA PHE A 107 2.65 -14.60 12.47
C PHE A 107 2.15 -13.81 13.68
N SER A 108 0.91 -14.06 14.07
CA SER A 108 0.28 -13.42 15.21
C SER A 108 -0.61 -14.41 15.93
N LEU A 109 -0.46 -14.50 17.24
CA LEU A 109 -1.34 -15.29 18.13
C LEU A 109 -2.55 -14.47 18.62
N ARG A 110 -2.68 -13.20 18.18
CA ARG A 110 -3.79 -12.34 18.60
C ARG A 110 -5.08 -12.82 17.95
N ALA A 111 -6.11 -13.06 18.76
CA ALA A 111 -7.43 -13.51 18.29
C ALA A 111 -8.08 -12.54 17.27
N ASP A 112 -7.86 -11.23 17.42
CA ASP A 112 -8.44 -10.21 16.53
C ASP A 112 -7.60 -9.93 15.26
N TYR A 113 -6.53 -10.70 15.01
CA TYR A 113 -5.66 -10.48 13.86
C TYR A 113 -6.44 -10.50 12.53
N ALA A 114 -7.30 -11.50 12.35
CA ALA A 114 -8.14 -11.63 11.16
C ALA A 114 -9.15 -10.47 11.01
N LYS A 115 -9.73 -9.99 12.11
CA LYS A 115 -10.68 -8.87 12.10
C LYS A 115 -10.02 -7.55 11.68
N ASN A 116 -8.79 -7.30 12.13
CA ASN A 116 -8.06 -6.10 11.74
C ASN A 116 -7.65 -6.12 10.27
N ARG A 117 -7.31 -7.30 9.74
CA ARG A 117 -7.03 -7.47 8.31
C ARG A 117 -8.23 -7.12 7.41
N ALA A 118 -9.43 -7.52 7.80
CA ALA A 118 -10.66 -7.25 7.03
C ALA A 118 -11.01 -5.76 6.90
N LYS A 119 -10.37 -4.88 7.69
CA LYS A 119 -10.56 -3.43 7.62
C LYS A 119 -9.77 -2.77 6.49
N ASN A 120 -8.79 -3.46 5.91
CA ASN A 120 -7.98 -2.92 4.82
C ASN A 120 -8.83 -2.79 3.55
N ARG A 121 -8.84 -1.59 2.96
CA ARG A 121 -9.60 -1.26 1.74
C ARG A 121 -8.78 -1.41 0.48
N ASP A 122 -9.40 -1.63 -0.66
CA ASP A 122 -8.66 -1.81 -1.91
C ASP A 122 -8.01 -0.49 -2.37
N ILE A 123 -6.80 -0.59 -2.91
CA ILE A 123 -6.07 0.52 -3.53
C ILE A 123 -5.84 0.18 -4.99
N LEU A 124 -6.32 1.05 -5.86
CA LEU A 124 -6.10 1.00 -7.30
C LEU A 124 -5.15 2.11 -7.72
N VAL A 125 -4.05 1.78 -8.39
CA VAL A 125 -3.17 2.76 -9.03
C VAL A 125 -3.65 2.98 -10.46
N VAL A 126 -4.04 4.21 -10.79
CA VAL A 126 -4.49 4.56 -12.14
C VAL A 126 -3.45 5.46 -12.79
N SER A 127 -2.99 5.08 -13.99
CA SER A 127 -1.98 5.83 -14.73
C SER A 127 -2.16 5.70 -16.22
N SER A 128 -1.83 6.75 -16.97
CA SER A 128 -1.75 6.72 -18.43
C SER A 128 -0.52 5.98 -18.98
N TYR A 129 0.53 5.82 -18.18
CA TYR A 129 1.78 5.14 -18.52
C TYR A 129 1.92 3.79 -17.80
N LEU A 130 0.80 3.09 -17.62
CA LEU A 130 0.76 1.83 -16.87
C LEU A 130 1.69 0.76 -17.45
N ASP A 131 1.87 0.70 -18.77
CA ASP A 131 2.72 -0.33 -19.38
C ASP A 131 4.17 -0.25 -18.89
N GLU A 132 4.65 0.96 -18.58
CA GLU A 132 5.97 1.18 -17.97
C GLU A 132 5.98 0.84 -16.47
N LEU A 133 4.88 1.12 -15.77
CA LEU A 133 4.79 0.91 -14.32
C LEU A 133 4.50 -0.54 -13.95
N LYS A 134 3.75 -1.26 -14.75
CA LYS A 134 3.35 -2.65 -14.52
C LYS A 134 4.54 -3.54 -14.12
N PRO A 135 5.66 -3.60 -14.87
CA PRO A 135 6.81 -4.41 -14.47
C PRO A 135 7.42 -3.94 -13.13
N ILE A 136 7.38 -2.64 -12.83
CA ILE A 136 7.86 -2.08 -11.57
C ILE A 136 6.96 -2.52 -10.42
N ILE A 137 5.63 -2.43 -10.60
CA ILE A 137 4.64 -2.85 -9.61
C ILE A 137 4.81 -4.33 -9.33
N ASP A 138 4.81 -5.16 -10.37
CA ASP A 138 4.90 -6.61 -10.23
C ASP A 138 6.23 -7.02 -9.56
N LYS A 139 7.35 -6.40 -9.92
CA LYS A 139 8.65 -6.61 -9.26
C LYS A 139 8.57 -6.32 -7.76
N TYR A 140 8.04 -5.16 -7.37
CA TYR A 140 7.95 -4.81 -5.95
C TYR A 140 6.92 -5.65 -5.19
N GLN A 141 5.83 -6.09 -5.82
CA GLN A 141 4.90 -7.04 -5.21
C GLN A 141 5.57 -8.38 -4.91
N ILE A 142 6.38 -8.92 -5.84
CA ILE A 142 7.15 -10.16 -5.65
C ILE A 142 8.17 -10.01 -4.51
N ILE A 143 8.94 -8.92 -4.52
CA ILE A 143 9.94 -8.64 -3.47
C ILE A 143 9.25 -8.58 -2.11
N ASN A 144 8.16 -7.82 -1.98
CA ASN A 144 7.47 -7.68 -0.71
C ASN A 144 6.79 -8.98 -0.24
N ASN A 145 6.20 -9.77 -1.15
CA ASN A 145 5.70 -11.11 -0.80
C ASN A 145 6.82 -12.00 -0.23
N SER A 146 8.02 -11.96 -0.83
CA SER A 146 9.20 -12.70 -0.33
C SER A 146 9.66 -12.21 1.03
N VAL A 147 9.75 -10.89 1.23
CA VAL A 147 10.11 -10.28 2.51
C VAL A 147 9.09 -10.66 3.59
N ASN A 148 7.80 -10.59 3.29
CA ASN A 148 6.75 -10.90 4.24
C ASN A 148 6.67 -12.40 4.57
N TYR A 149 6.97 -13.27 3.59
CA TYR A 149 7.20 -14.69 3.85
C TYR A 149 8.32 -14.90 4.87
N ALA A 150 9.48 -14.25 4.69
CA ALA A 150 10.59 -14.35 5.65
C ALA A 150 10.19 -13.81 7.04
N ARG A 151 9.53 -12.65 7.09
CA ARG A 151 9.03 -12.05 8.34
C ARG A 151 8.07 -12.96 9.08
N TYR A 152 7.19 -13.66 8.38
CA TYR A 152 6.26 -14.60 9.02
C TYR A 152 6.98 -15.61 9.90
N TYR A 153 8.04 -16.22 9.36
CA TYR A 153 8.83 -17.23 10.05
C TYR A 153 9.74 -16.66 11.13
N GLN A 154 10.31 -15.48 10.90
CA GLN A 154 11.10 -14.78 11.91
C GLN A 154 10.26 -14.43 13.16
N ASN A 155 8.97 -14.16 12.99
CA ASN A 155 8.06 -13.84 14.09
C ASN A 155 7.41 -15.07 14.74
N MET A 156 7.70 -16.28 14.26
CA MET A 156 7.16 -17.52 14.83
C MET A 156 7.97 -17.90 16.09
N PRO A 157 7.32 -18.08 17.26
CA PRO A 157 8.01 -18.44 18.50
C PRO A 157 8.79 -19.75 18.37
N LEU A 158 9.98 -19.81 18.98
CA LEU A 158 10.90 -20.96 18.94
C LEU A 158 10.29 -22.27 19.43
N ILE A 159 9.32 -22.21 20.35
CA ILE A 159 8.61 -23.39 20.89
C ILE A 159 7.87 -24.16 19.77
N TRP A 160 7.49 -23.47 18.69
CA TRP A 160 6.91 -24.07 17.49
C TRP A 160 8.02 -24.52 16.52
N GLN A 161 8.84 -25.50 16.93
CA GLN A 161 9.88 -26.22 16.17
C GLN A 161 10.14 -25.69 14.74
N VAL A 162 10.73 -24.50 14.64
CA VAL A 162 10.98 -23.83 13.36
C VAL A 162 11.81 -24.73 12.45
N LEU A 163 12.74 -25.52 12.99
CA LEU A 163 13.57 -26.47 12.24
C LEU A 163 12.77 -27.64 11.62
N ASN A 164 11.97 -28.37 12.43
CA ASN A 164 11.23 -29.53 11.95
C ASN A 164 10.10 -29.12 10.98
N PHE A 165 9.44 -27.99 11.24
CA PHE A 165 8.42 -27.45 10.35
C PHE A 165 9.01 -26.94 9.03
N LEU A 166 10.14 -26.22 9.06
CA LEU A 166 10.80 -25.75 7.84
C LEU A 166 11.32 -26.93 7.01
N GLN A 167 11.99 -27.92 7.61
CA GLN A 167 12.47 -29.12 6.91
C GLN A 167 11.32 -29.89 6.24
N ALA A 168 10.19 -30.09 6.92
CA ALA A 168 9.02 -30.75 6.35
C ALA A 168 8.41 -29.96 5.18
N ARG A 169 8.43 -28.62 5.24
CA ARG A 169 7.87 -27.77 4.18
C ARG A 169 8.77 -27.70 2.94
N PHE A 170 10.10 -27.70 3.12
CA PHE A 170 11.04 -27.79 2.00
C PHE A 170 10.93 -29.15 1.30
N ARG A 171 10.83 -30.26 2.04
CA ARG A 171 10.66 -31.59 1.42
C ARG A 171 9.39 -31.71 0.58
N LYS A 172 8.26 -31.11 1.00
CA LYS A 172 6.99 -31.15 0.25
C LYS A 172 6.94 -30.30 -1.02
N LYS A 173 7.86 -29.35 -1.22
CA LYS A 173 7.85 -28.45 -2.38
C LYS A 173 8.76 -28.92 -3.52
N TRP A 174 9.60 -29.91 -3.25
CA TRP A 174 10.63 -30.44 -4.15
C TRP A 174 10.54 -31.97 -4.32
N ALA A 175 9.44 -32.58 -3.85
CA ALA A 175 9.03 -33.95 -4.13
C ALA A 175 7.78 -33.90 -5.01
#